data_AF-A0A5M8PP14-F1
#
_entry.id   AF-A0A5M8PP14-F1
#
_cell.length_a   1.000
_cell.length_b   1.000
_cell.length_c   1.000
_cell.angle_alpha   90.00
_cell.angle_beta   90.00
_cell.angle_gamma   90.00
#
_symmetry.space_group_name_H-M   'P 1'
#
loop_
_entity.id
_entity.type
_entity.pdbx_description
1 polymer ?
#
loop_
_entity_poly.entity_id
_entity_poly.type
_entity_poly.pdbx_seq_one_letter_code
_entity_poly.pdbx_strand_id
1 'polypeptide(L)'
;MTEVLPPGDLEASFDKFWDDDGDPYGRAPGDTNAYTTGVIGGRNVVLGFMPGMGKGSAASVAASIRSSFGGIKLALLIGVCAGVPNDSEGEHQVLLGDVVISKGVVQYDFGRQVGFKRKADVGGKSGQA
;
A
#
# COMPACT_ATOMS: atom_id res chain seq x y z
N MET A 1 4.00 7.04 -13.90
CA MET A 1 5.40 7.24 -13.49
C MET A 1 5.41 7.17 -11.99
N THR A 2 5.60 5.97 -11.45
CA THR A 2 5.86 5.81 -10.01
C THR A 2 7.32 6.14 -9.84
N GLU A 3 7.60 7.29 -9.22
CA GLU A 3 8.89 7.42 -8.55
C GLU A 3 8.87 6.43 -7.40
N VAL A 4 9.58 5.31 -7.60
CA VAL A 4 10.06 4.52 -6.49
C VAL A 4 11.03 5.46 -5.79
N LEU A 5 10.67 5.92 -4.59
CA LEU A 5 11.56 6.71 -3.75
C LEU A 5 12.94 6.02 -3.74
N PRO A 6 14.05 6.77 -3.90
CA PRO A 6 15.36 6.17 -3.82
C PRO A 6 15.45 5.40 -2.49
N PRO A 7 16.03 4.18 -2.48
CA PRO A 7 15.96 3.29 -1.32
C PRO A 7 16.42 3.95 0.00
N GLY A 8 17.27 4.98 -0.07
CA GLY A 8 17.74 5.74 1.08
C GLY A 8 16.70 6.61 1.81
N ASP A 9 15.58 7.03 1.20
CA ASP A 9 14.67 7.98 1.85
C ASP A 9 13.86 7.35 2.98
N LEU A 10 13.44 6.09 2.80
CA LEU A 10 12.71 5.36 3.83
C LEU A 10 13.66 4.73 4.86
N GLU A 11 14.85 4.31 4.42
CA GLU A 11 15.90 3.82 5.31
C GLU A 11 16.41 4.92 6.25
N ALA A 12 16.50 6.18 5.79
CA ALA A 12 16.89 7.32 6.63
C ALA A 12 15.94 7.59 7.81
N SER A 13 14.72 7.02 7.80
CA SER A 13 13.78 7.14 8.90
C SER A 13 14.08 6.18 10.06
N PHE A 14 14.98 5.22 9.89
CA PHE A 14 15.37 4.30 10.95
C PHE A 14 16.33 4.93 11.94
N ASP A 15 16.01 4.81 13.23
CA ASP A 15 16.89 5.19 14.33
C ASP A 15 18.06 4.20 14.47
N LYS A 16 17.79 2.93 14.17
CA LYS A 16 18.73 1.81 14.27
C LYS A 16 18.31 0.68 13.33
N PHE A 17 19.28 0.02 12.70
CA PHE A 17 19.06 -1.22 11.98
C PHE A 17 19.43 -2.43 12.85
N TRP A 18 18.70 -3.53 12.68
CA TRP A 18 19.05 -4.80 13.31
C TRP A 18 19.88 -5.70 12.39
N ASP A 19 19.93 -5.38 11.09
CA ASP A 19 20.57 -6.20 10.07
C ASP A 19 22.10 -6.01 9.97
N ASP A 20 22.68 -5.06 10.75
CA ASP A 20 24.11 -4.70 10.69
C ASP A 20 25.05 -5.84 11.15
N ASP A 21 24.56 -6.79 11.95
CA ASP A 21 25.30 -7.94 12.48
C ASP A 21 24.86 -9.29 11.86
N GLY A 22 24.09 -9.25 10.76
CA GLY A 22 23.39 -10.39 10.13
C GLY A 22 21.87 -10.27 10.26
N ASP A 23 21.09 -11.09 9.55
CA ASP A 23 19.61 -11.11 9.67
C ASP A 23 19.22 -11.88 10.95
N PRO A 24 18.95 -11.19 12.08
CA PRO A 24 18.69 -11.87 13.35
C PRO A 24 17.25 -12.42 13.41
N TYR A 25 16.40 -12.00 12.47
CA TYR A 25 14.99 -12.34 12.41
C TYR A 25 14.77 -13.31 11.27
N GLY A 26 14.95 -14.60 11.57
CA GLY A 26 14.75 -15.67 10.61
C GLY A 26 13.40 -15.59 9.90
N ARG A 27 13.40 -15.84 8.59
CA ARG A 27 12.20 -15.81 7.74
C ARG A 27 11.54 -17.17 7.69
N ALA A 28 10.24 -17.20 7.44
CA ALA A 28 9.52 -18.45 7.22
C ALA A 28 10.11 -19.20 6.01
N PRO A 29 10.13 -20.55 6.02
CA PRO A 29 10.61 -21.32 4.88
C PRO A 29 9.87 -20.94 3.59
N GLY A 30 10.63 -20.60 2.54
CA GLY A 30 10.08 -20.19 1.24
C GLY A 30 9.74 -18.69 1.12
N ASP A 31 9.97 -17.88 2.15
CA ASP A 31 9.87 -16.43 2.05
C ASP A 31 11.10 -15.86 1.32
N THR A 32 10.90 -15.41 0.09
CA THR A 32 11.94 -14.84 -0.77
C THR A 32 11.93 -13.31 -0.83
N ASN A 33 11.12 -12.65 0.00
CA ASN A 33 11.05 -11.19 0.00
C ASN A 33 12.29 -10.59 0.66
N ALA A 34 12.62 -9.36 0.27
CA ALA A 34 13.62 -8.57 0.94
C ALA A 34 12.97 -7.75 2.06
N TYR A 35 13.65 -7.67 3.20
CA TYR A 35 13.23 -6.88 4.35
C TYR A 35 14.41 -6.07 4.88
N THR A 36 14.09 -4.92 5.46
CA THR A 36 14.98 -4.20 6.37
C THR A 36 14.32 -4.20 7.75
N THR A 37 15.06 -4.62 8.77
CA THR A 37 14.56 -4.62 10.16
C THR A 37 15.29 -3.60 11.01
N GLY A 38 14.56 -2.94 11.91
CA GLY A 38 15.15 -1.89 12.73
C GLY A 38 14.20 -1.27 13.75
N VAL A 39 14.53 -0.06 14.18
CA VAL A 39 13.77 0.77 15.12
C VAL A 39 13.40 2.08 14.46
N ILE A 40 12.14 2.48 14.59
CA ILE A 40 11.65 3.82 14.23
C ILE A 40 10.82 4.36 15.40
N GLY A 41 11.17 5.54 15.91
CA GLY A 41 10.49 6.17 17.04
C GLY A 41 10.43 5.26 18.27
N GLY A 42 11.48 4.48 18.52
CA GLY A 42 11.55 3.53 19.65
C GLY A 42 10.68 2.27 19.51
N ARG A 43 10.15 1.98 18.32
CA ARG A 43 9.37 0.76 18.04
C ARG A 43 10.09 -0.12 17.04
N ASN A 44 10.03 -1.44 17.24
CA ASN A 44 10.58 -2.39 16.27
C ASN A 44 9.72 -2.38 15.00
N VAL A 45 10.38 -2.21 13.86
CA VAL A 45 9.75 -2.11 12.54
C VAL A 45 10.40 -3.12 11.60
N VAL A 46 9.56 -3.75 10.77
CA VAL A 46 9.97 -4.54 9.62
C VAL A 46 9.46 -3.82 8.39
N LEU A 47 10.38 -3.42 7.52
CA LEU A 47 10.07 -2.83 6.23
C LEU A 47 10.20 -3.91 5.15
N GLY A 48 9.12 -4.18 4.43
CA GLY A 48 9.12 -5.12 3.30
C GLY A 48 9.22 -4.43 1.95
N PHE A 49 10.12 -4.93 1.11
CA PHE A 49 10.25 -4.46 -0.27
C PHE A 49 9.41 -5.34 -1.20
N MET A 50 8.60 -4.68 -2.02
CA MET A 50 7.77 -5.38 -2.99
C MET A 50 8.52 -5.57 -4.31
N PRO A 51 8.47 -6.77 -4.93
CA PRO A 51 9.15 -7.06 -6.20
C PRO A 51 8.53 -6.30 -7.39
N GLY A 52 7.40 -5.65 -7.19
CA GLY A 52 6.72 -4.85 -8.20
C GLY A 52 5.50 -4.13 -7.62
N MET A 53 4.87 -3.29 -8.44
CA MET A 53 3.67 -2.56 -8.05
C MET A 53 2.41 -3.43 -8.03
N GLY A 54 1.42 -2.98 -7.26
CA GLY A 54 0.05 -3.46 -7.35
C GLY A 54 -0.38 -4.39 -6.22
N LYS A 55 -1.68 -4.66 -6.19
CA LYS A 55 -2.38 -5.34 -5.09
C LYS A 55 -1.86 -6.75 -4.80
N GLY A 56 -1.55 -7.52 -5.86
CA GLY A 56 -1.06 -8.90 -5.71
C GLY A 56 0.33 -8.97 -5.08
N SER A 57 1.25 -8.10 -5.53
CA SER A 57 2.60 -7.98 -4.97
C SER A 57 2.55 -7.59 -3.48
N ALA A 58 1.74 -6.57 -3.16
CA ALA A 58 1.53 -6.12 -1.78
C ALA A 58 0.92 -7.22 -0.89
N ALA A 59 -0.09 -7.93 -1.39
CA ALA A 59 -0.73 -9.03 -0.66
C ALA A 59 0.25 -10.20 -0.41
N SER A 60 1.08 -10.53 -1.40
CA SER A 60 2.10 -11.58 -1.28
C SER A 60 3.12 -11.23 -0.20
N VAL A 61 3.68 -10.02 -0.23
CA VAL A 61 4.64 -9.56 0.77
C VAL A 61 4.00 -9.49 2.16
N ALA A 62 2.77 -8.96 2.26
CA ALA A 62 2.05 -8.90 3.54
C ALA A 62 1.77 -10.30 4.12
N ALA A 63 1.44 -11.29 3.28
CA ALA A 63 1.25 -12.66 3.70
C ALA A 63 2.55 -13.29 4.22
N SER A 64 3.66 -13.05 3.53
CA SER A 64 4.99 -13.46 3.97
C SER A 64 5.41 -12.79 5.28
N ILE A 65 5.20 -11.48 5.42
CA ILE A 65 5.46 -10.73 6.66
C ILE A 65 4.70 -11.36 7.83
N ARG A 66 3.41 -11.66 7.64
CA ARG A 66 2.58 -12.30 8.67
C ARG A 66 3.10 -13.68 9.05
N SER A 67 3.68 -14.42 8.11
CA SER A 67 4.25 -15.75 8.35
C SER A 67 5.62 -15.69 9.03
N SER A 68 6.48 -14.75 8.62
CA SER A 68 7.86 -14.62 9.08
C SER A 68 7.96 -13.88 10.42
N PHE A 69 7.09 -12.91 10.69
CA PHE A 69 7.20 -12.01 11.84
C PHE A 69 5.93 -12.06 12.71
N GLY A 70 5.80 -13.11 13.53
CA GLY A 70 4.63 -13.33 14.39
C GLY A 70 4.36 -12.27 15.48
N GLY A 71 5.31 -11.36 15.74
CA GLY A 71 5.19 -10.30 16.74
C GLY A 71 4.54 -8.99 16.24
N ILE A 72 4.13 -8.93 14.97
CA ILE A 72 3.57 -7.70 14.37
C ILE A 72 2.19 -7.41 14.93
N LYS A 73 2.02 -6.19 15.48
CA LYS A 73 0.76 -5.69 16.04
C LYS A 73 0.05 -4.68 15.15
N LEU A 74 0.78 -4.08 14.21
CA LEU A 74 0.31 -3.04 13.29
C LEU A 74 1.02 -3.20 11.96
N ALA A 75 0.26 -3.19 10.87
CA ALA A 75 0.80 -3.16 9.51
C ALA A 75 0.31 -1.89 8.81
N LEU A 76 1.22 -1.17 8.17
CA LEU A 76 0.95 0.04 7.41
C LEU A 76 1.31 -0.21 5.96
N LEU A 77 0.35 -0.01 5.05
CA LEU A 77 0.60 -0.03 3.61
C LEU A 77 0.83 1.41 3.15
N ILE A 78 2.05 1.70 2.68
CA ILE A 78 2.44 3.04 2.23
C ILE A 78 2.57 3.01 0.71
N GLY A 79 2.03 4.01 0.05
CA GLY A 79 2.14 4.16 -1.39
C GLY A 79 1.53 5.47 -1.87
N VAL A 80 1.88 5.85 -3.10
CA VAL A 80 1.28 6.98 -3.80
C VAL A 80 -0.04 6.56 -4.45
N CYS A 81 -1.04 7.43 -4.37
CA CYS A 81 -2.36 7.20 -4.94
C CYS A 81 -2.81 8.42 -5.74
N ALA A 82 -3.64 8.20 -6.77
CA ALA A 82 -4.34 9.26 -7.46
C ALA A 82 -5.70 9.50 -6.80
N GLY A 83 -6.03 10.76 -6.52
CA GLY A 83 -7.31 11.17 -5.96
C GLY A 83 -8.29 11.67 -7.03
N VAL A 84 -9.59 11.59 -6.74
CA VAL A 84 -10.64 12.28 -7.49
C VAL A 84 -11.08 13.47 -6.64
N PRO A 85 -10.85 14.72 -7.06
CA PRO A 85 -11.05 15.90 -6.21
C PRO A 85 -12.50 16.19 -5.80
N ASN A 86 -13.48 15.54 -6.43
CA ASN A 86 -14.90 15.79 -6.18
C ASN A 86 -15.57 14.48 -5.76
N ASP A 87 -15.80 14.31 -4.46
CA ASP A 87 -16.83 13.38 -4.00
C ASP A 87 -18.23 13.97 -4.31
N SER A 88 -19.24 13.11 -4.36
CA SER A 88 -20.60 13.49 -4.79
C SER A 88 -21.28 14.54 -3.89
N GLU A 89 -20.69 14.82 -2.73
CA GLU A 89 -21.22 15.74 -1.72
C GLU A 89 -20.48 17.09 -1.70
N GLY A 90 -19.31 17.21 -2.37
CA GLY A 90 -18.61 18.49 -2.57
C GLY A 90 -17.96 19.08 -1.31
N GLU A 91 -17.96 18.36 -0.21
CA GLU A 91 -17.53 18.85 1.11
C GLU A 91 -16.03 18.60 1.36
N HIS A 92 -15.39 17.65 0.64
CA HIS A 92 -13.97 17.35 0.81
C HIS A 92 -13.23 17.17 -0.53
N GLN A 93 -12.41 18.17 -0.88
CA GLN A 93 -11.53 18.08 -2.04
C GLN A 93 -10.22 17.40 -1.67
N VAL A 94 -9.85 16.34 -2.40
CA VAL A 94 -8.53 15.70 -2.32
C VAL A 94 -7.57 16.45 -3.25
N LEU A 95 -6.53 17.04 -2.68
CA LEU A 95 -5.53 17.83 -3.40
C LEU A 95 -4.18 17.08 -3.48
N LEU A 96 -3.34 17.51 -4.42
CA LEU A 96 -1.99 16.96 -4.54
C LEU A 96 -1.17 17.35 -3.31
N GLY A 97 -0.59 16.35 -2.64
CA GLY A 97 0.16 16.53 -1.39
C GLY A 97 -0.62 16.10 -0.15
N ASP A 98 -1.92 15.81 -0.28
CA ASP A 98 -2.71 15.29 0.83
C ASP A 98 -2.26 13.87 1.21
N VAL A 99 -2.17 13.62 2.52
CA VAL A 99 -1.93 12.29 3.07
C VAL A 99 -3.26 11.69 3.52
N VAL A 100 -3.70 10.67 2.79
CA VAL A 100 -4.95 9.96 3.10
C VAL A 100 -4.67 8.78 4.04
N ILE A 101 -5.37 8.74 5.17
CA ILE A 101 -5.27 7.65 6.15
C ILE A 101 -6.59 6.90 6.19
N SER A 102 -6.55 5.59 5.94
CA SER A 102 -7.72 4.72 6.00
C SER A 102 -7.41 3.42 6.74
N LYS A 103 -8.43 2.83 7.37
CA LYS A 103 -8.35 1.49 7.96
C LYS A 103 -8.63 0.37 6.94
N GLY A 104 -9.02 0.71 5.72
CA GLY A 104 -9.35 -0.28 4.69
C GLY A 104 -9.27 0.28 3.27
N VAL A 105 -9.16 -0.65 2.31
CA VAL A 105 -9.17 -0.35 0.88
C VAL A 105 -10.22 -1.24 0.23
N VAL A 106 -11.08 -0.64 -0.62
CA VAL A 106 -12.08 -1.37 -1.39
C VAL A 106 -11.55 -1.58 -2.81
N GLN A 107 -11.51 -2.83 -3.27
CA GLN A 107 -11.08 -3.17 -4.61
C GLN A 107 -12.24 -3.00 -5.61
N TYR A 108 -12.22 -1.91 -6.38
CA TYR A 108 -13.26 -1.62 -7.37
C TYR A 108 -13.07 -2.29 -8.75
N ASP A 109 -11.92 -2.94 -8.99
CA ASP A 109 -11.62 -3.61 -10.27
C ASP A 109 -11.93 -5.12 -10.26
N PHE A 110 -12.57 -5.62 -9.20
CA PHE A 110 -13.01 -7.02 -9.13
C PHE A 110 -14.19 -7.23 -10.10
N GLY A 111 -13.94 -7.88 -11.25
CA GLY A 111 -14.98 -8.21 -12.23
C GLY A 111 -14.96 -7.40 -13.54
N ARG A 112 -13.88 -6.67 -13.85
CA ARG A 112 -13.77 -5.95 -15.13
C ARG A 112 -13.40 -6.87 -16.31
N GLN A 113 -14.28 -7.82 -16.64
CA GLN A 113 -14.36 -8.45 -17.96
C GLN A 113 -15.46 -7.78 -18.78
N VAL A 114 -15.26 -6.53 -19.20
CA VAL A 114 -15.81 -5.93 -20.43
C VAL A 114 -15.25 -4.50 -20.54
N GLY A 115 -14.97 -4.08 -21.77
CA GLY A 115 -14.12 -2.95 -22.11
C GLY A 115 -14.42 -1.59 -21.45
N PHE A 116 -13.45 -0.69 -21.52
CA PHE A 116 -13.58 0.71 -21.12
C PHE A 116 -14.70 1.37 -21.92
N LYS A 117 -15.91 1.48 -21.35
CA LYS A 117 -16.91 2.45 -21.83
C LYS A 117 -16.80 3.71 -20.99
N ARG A 118 -16.44 4.81 -21.65
CA ARG A 118 -16.52 6.16 -21.06
C ARG A 118 -17.99 6.40 -20.70
N LYS A 119 -18.28 6.62 -19.42
CA LYS A 119 -19.60 7.12 -19.01
C LYS A 119 -19.62 8.61 -19.34
N ALA A 120 -20.20 8.96 -20.48
CA ALA A 120 -20.59 10.34 -20.75
C ALA A 120 -21.81 10.68 -19.89
N ASP A 121 -21.85 11.93 -19.45
CA ASP A 121 -22.74 12.47 -18.44
C ASP A 121 -24.24 12.41 -18.82
N VAL A 122 -25.04 12.58 -17.77
CA VAL A 122 -26.49 12.52 -17.57
C VAL A 122 -27.33 13.18 -18.68
N GLY A 123 -28.36 12.44 -19.13
CA GLY A 123 -29.51 12.97 -19.86
C GLY A 123 -30.73 12.08 -19.63
N GLY A 124 -31.65 12.52 -18.77
CA GLY A 124 -32.78 11.72 -18.30
C GLY A 124 -33.90 11.46 -19.32
N LYS A 125 -34.73 10.47 -19.03
CA LYS A 125 -36.18 10.60 -18.75
C LYS A 125 -36.87 9.23 -18.74
N SER A 126 -37.66 9.02 -17.68
CA SER A 126 -38.96 8.31 -17.59
C SER A 126 -39.34 7.23 -18.61
N GLY A 127 -39.87 6.11 -18.12
CA GLY A 127 -40.84 5.30 -18.86
C GLY A 127 -40.99 3.89 -18.32
N GLN A 128 -42.12 3.64 -17.66
CA GLN A 128 -42.64 2.33 -17.27
C GLN A 128 -42.78 1.39 -18.48
N ALA A 129 -42.48 0.10 -18.28
CA ALA A 129 -43.44 -1.02 -18.33
C ALA A 129 -42.70 -2.32 -17.97
#